data_AF-A0A6P6SAC4-F1
#
_entry.id   AF-A0A6P6SAC4-F1
#
_cell.length_a   1.000
_cell.length_b   1.000
_cell.length_c   1.000
_cell.angle_alpha   90.00
_cell.angle_beta   90.00
_cell.angle_gamma   90.00
#
_symmetry.space_group_name_H-M   'P 1'
#
loop_
_entity.id
_entity.type
_entity.pdbx_description
1 polymer ?
#
loop_
_entity_poly.entity_id
_entity_poly.type
_entity_poly.pdbx_seq_one_letter_code
_entity_poly.pdbx_strand_id
1 'polypeptide(L)'
;MEALGNLALDRERRYVNLDDNLRSLERKLQRLGGKKSDFELQVTNAERSGTKKRKREVEIWFEEVATVEIEFGTLKKSIQEGGFLENAISSGDRVAKMDAIVEELIEQSKHFDGLLLEAFESRGEPRVTTKLFGEMFDRGLKAIWAWLVIDSISNIGIYGMGGLGKTTFAKHIHNHLLERTQFKVYWITVSQEFNIRRLQDDIAKRLRLDLSYEDDEDGRAAILSRELVKQSVLILDDVWQEFSFEKIGIPLGANKCRVILTTRSLELCNKISCQRVFEAKTLAIDEAWDLFKHTLDTKTVLHEDVEEIAKSIMKRCAGLPLGIITVAGSLRGGSDICEWRNALEQLEKCSVGHDEMERDVFPILEWSFNRLNECQMNCFLYCSLYPEDCKIKRMELIDLFIWAKLMDKQNSRSRLEAFDQGHTILNKLIKVCLLEETTDLENDDCVKMHDLVRDMALRITNGNSKLKMSRDVPRFLVKSLGWRDSKVTLEQKKWAEVLHAVSFHTLYHHTKIKVPPVWLPNCPKLSTVMVLDQYAAMVTDFLAAEVN
;
A
#
# COMPACT_ATOMS: atom_id res chain seq x y z
N MET A 1 -69.15 -55.26 22.72
CA MET A 1 -68.94 -54.17 23.71
C MET A 1 -67.52 -54.20 24.25
N GLU A 2 -67.01 -55.32 24.79
CA GLU A 2 -65.61 -55.43 25.27
C GLU A 2 -64.53 -55.14 24.21
N ALA A 3 -64.67 -55.65 22.98
CA ALA A 3 -63.68 -55.41 21.92
C ALA A 3 -63.57 -53.92 21.51
N LEU A 4 -64.66 -53.15 21.59
CA LEU A 4 -64.67 -51.72 21.30
C LEU A 4 -64.10 -50.90 22.47
N GLY A 5 -64.31 -51.35 23.72
CA GLY A 5 -63.70 -50.76 24.91
C GLY A 5 -62.18 -50.92 24.96
N ASN A 6 -61.67 -52.11 24.60
CA ASN A 6 -60.23 -52.36 24.51
C ASN A 6 -59.55 -51.55 23.39
N LEU A 7 -60.23 -51.35 22.26
CA LEU A 7 -59.75 -50.48 21.18
C LEU A 7 -59.72 -49.00 21.57
N ALA A 8 -60.68 -48.52 22.38
CA ALA A 8 -60.69 -47.13 22.86
C ALA A 8 -59.58 -46.86 23.90
N LEU A 9 -59.36 -47.78 24.83
CA LEU A 9 -58.29 -47.69 25.84
C LEU A 9 -56.88 -47.76 25.24
N ASP A 10 -56.69 -48.62 24.23
CA ASP A 10 -55.42 -48.71 23.50
C ASP A 10 -55.15 -47.47 22.62
N ARG A 11 -56.20 -46.77 22.17
CA ARG A 11 -56.10 -45.49 21.45
C ARG A 11 -55.73 -44.32 22.37
N GLU A 12 -56.35 -44.24 23.54
CA GLU A 12 -56.06 -43.20 24.53
C GLU A 12 -54.63 -43.31 25.04
N ARG A 13 -54.14 -44.53 25.31
CA ARG A 13 -52.74 -44.77 25.68
C ARG A 13 -51.74 -44.35 24.60
N ARG A 14 -52.03 -44.65 23.33
CA ARG A 14 -51.13 -44.28 22.21
C ARG A 14 -51.05 -42.76 22.02
N TYR A 15 -52.17 -42.05 22.21
CA TYR A 15 -52.19 -40.59 22.10
C TYR A 15 -51.48 -39.90 23.26
N VAL A 16 -51.70 -40.35 24.50
CA VAL A 16 -50.98 -39.84 25.69
C VAL A 16 -49.47 -40.06 25.55
N ASN A 17 -49.05 -41.22 25.06
CA ASN A 17 -47.64 -41.52 24.81
C ASN A 17 -47.04 -40.60 23.72
N LEU A 18 -47.80 -40.28 22.66
CA LEU A 18 -47.34 -39.35 21.62
C LEU A 18 -47.18 -37.92 22.14
N ASP A 19 -48.13 -37.42 22.94
CA ASP A 19 -48.07 -36.07 23.55
C ASP A 19 -46.91 -35.96 24.56
N ASP A 20 -46.71 -36.99 25.39
CA ASP A 20 -45.58 -37.05 26.33
C ASP A 20 -44.22 -37.09 25.59
N ASN A 21 -44.12 -37.86 24.51
CA ASN A 21 -42.92 -37.93 23.68
C ASN A 21 -42.66 -36.59 22.96
N LEU A 22 -43.71 -35.93 22.45
CA LEU A 22 -43.60 -34.62 21.81
C LEU A 22 -43.13 -33.54 22.80
N ARG A 23 -43.65 -33.54 24.04
CA ARG A 23 -43.18 -32.65 25.12
C ARG A 23 -41.77 -32.98 25.58
N SER A 24 -41.37 -34.26 25.56
CA SER A 24 -40.00 -34.66 25.82
C SER A 24 -39.05 -34.11 24.77
N LEU A 25 -39.38 -34.29 23.49
CA LEU A 25 -38.63 -33.77 22.35
C LEU A 25 -38.52 -32.24 22.40
N GLU A 26 -39.63 -31.55 22.70
CA GLU A 26 -39.65 -30.08 22.83
C GLU A 26 -38.65 -29.60 23.89
N ARG A 27 -38.57 -30.27 25.04
CA ARG A 27 -37.61 -29.94 26.10
C ARG A 27 -36.16 -30.19 25.66
N LYS A 28 -35.89 -31.26 24.91
CA LYS A 28 -34.55 -31.54 24.37
C LYS A 28 -34.15 -30.50 23.32
N LEU A 29 -35.08 -30.12 22.44
CA LEU A 29 -34.86 -29.11 21.42
C LEU A 29 -34.58 -27.73 22.04
N GLN A 30 -35.30 -27.34 23.09
CA GLN A 30 -35.02 -26.10 23.83
C GLN A 30 -33.60 -26.08 24.42
N ARG A 31 -33.11 -27.21 24.94
CA ARG A 31 -31.73 -27.33 25.45
C ARG A 31 -30.70 -27.23 24.32
N LEU A 32 -30.98 -27.85 23.19
CA LEU A 32 -30.14 -27.80 21.99
C LEU A 32 -30.06 -26.37 21.43
N GLY A 33 -31.20 -25.69 21.32
CA GLY A 33 -31.29 -24.28 20.89
C GLY A 33 -30.53 -23.35 21.83
N GLY A 34 -30.64 -23.54 23.16
CA GLY A 34 -29.86 -22.77 24.14
C GLY A 34 -28.34 -22.95 23.96
N LYS A 35 -27.87 -24.20 23.78
CA LYS A 35 -26.45 -24.47 23.47
C LYS A 35 -26.00 -23.84 22.16
N LYS A 36 -26.84 -23.89 21.12
CA LYS A 36 -26.56 -23.25 19.84
C LYS A 36 -26.39 -21.75 20.02
N SER A 37 -27.29 -21.08 20.72
CA SER A 37 -27.17 -19.64 21.00
C SER A 37 -25.88 -19.30 21.76
N ASP A 38 -25.49 -20.11 22.76
CA ASP A 38 -24.24 -19.91 23.50
C ASP A 38 -23.00 -20.06 22.60
N PHE A 39 -22.98 -21.06 21.72
CA PHE A 39 -21.89 -21.28 20.77
C PHE A 39 -21.86 -20.20 19.68
N GLU A 40 -22.99 -19.81 19.13
CA GLU A 40 -23.09 -18.70 18.16
C GLU A 40 -22.58 -17.39 18.75
N LEU A 41 -22.92 -17.10 20.02
CA LEU A 41 -22.42 -15.92 20.72
C LEU A 41 -20.89 -15.97 20.89
N GLN A 42 -20.34 -17.12 21.31
CA GLN A 42 -18.89 -17.32 21.46
C GLN A 42 -18.16 -17.17 20.13
N VAL A 43 -18.66 -17.83 19.09
CA VAL A 43 -18.11 -17.78 17.73
C VAL A 43 -18.17 -16.37 17.16
N THR A 44 -19.33 -15.71 17.23
CA THR A 44 -19.50 -14.36 16.70
C THR A 44 -18.60 -13.36 17.42
N ASN A 45 -18.45 -13.48 18.74
CA ASN A 45 -17.53 -12.64 19.51
C ASN A 45 -16.07 -12.88 19.14
N ALA A 46 -15.66 -14.13 18.88
CA ALA A 46 -14.31 -14.44 18.46
C ALA A 46 -14.03 -14.05 17.00
N GLU A 47 -15.00 -14.18 16.10
CA GLU A 47 -14.88 -13.76 14.70
C GLU A 47 -14.78 -12.24 14.55
N ARG A 48 -15.36 -11.48 15.49
CA ARG A 48 -15.18 -10.02 15.56
C ARG A 48 -13.71 -9.58 15.69
N SER A 49 -12.84 -10.41 16.29
CA SER A 49 -11.40 -10.08 16.36
C SER A 49 -10.69 -10.29 15.02
N GLY A 50 -11.28 -11.03 14.08
CA GLY A 50 -10.73 -11.32 12.76
C GLY A 50 -9.52 -12.27 12.75
N THR A 51 -9.12 -12.82 13.90
CA THR A 51 -7.98 -13.74 14.05
C THR A 51 -8.40 -15.21 14.14
N LYS A 52 -9.71 -15.46 14.25
CA LYS A 52 -10.30 -16.78 14.40
C LYS A 52 -11.53 -16.89 13.50
N LYS A 53 -11.73 -18.06 12.90
CA LYS A 53 -12.95 -18.41 12.16
C LYS A 53 -13.56 -19.66 12.75
N ARG A 54 -14.88 -19.78 12.68
CA ARG A 54 -15.56 -21.03 13.03
C ARG A 54 -15.05 -22.19 12.19
N LYS A 55 -14.96 -23.36 12.83
CA LYS A 55 -14.69 -24.60 12.10
C LYS A 55 -15.87 -24.95 11.21
N ARG A 56 -15.58 -25.67 10.12
CA ARG A 56 -16.61 -26.15 9.20
C ARG A 56 -17.58 -27.14 9.87
N GLU A 57 -17.10 -27.97 10.79
CA GLU A 57 -17.94 -28.88 11.57
C GLU A 57 -18.96 -28.15 12.45
N VAL A 58 -18.59 -26.98 13.00
CA VAL A 58 -19.47 -26.16 13.84
C VAL A 58 -20.53 -25.45 12.99
N GLU A 59 -20.16 -24.99 11.79
CA GLU A 59 -21.11 -24.38 10.86
C GLU A 59 -22.18 -25.38 10.40
N ILE A 60 -21.75 -26.58 9.98
CA ILE A 60 -22.67 -27.67 9.58
C ILE A 60 -23.62 -27.99 10.73
N TRP A 61 -23.11 -28.07 11.97
CA TRP A 61 -23.95 -28.32 13.13
C TRP A 61 -24.98 -27.20 13.38
N PHE A 62 -24.64 -25.92 13.18
CA PHE A 62 -25.63 -24.83 13.29
C PHE A 62 -26.76 -24.94 12.26
N GLU A 63 -26.43 -25.34 11.03
CA GLU A 63 -27.39 -25.57 9.94
C GLU A 63 -28.31 -26.76 10.24
N GLU A 64 -27.76 -27.87 10.74
CA GLU A 64 -28.52 -29.06 11.12
C GLU A 64 -29.50 -28.76 12.27
N VAL A 65 -29.06 -28.05 13.31
CA VAL A 65 -29.94 -27.62 14.41
C VAL A 65 -31.07 -26.71 13.89
N ALA A 66 -30.77 -25.76 13.00
CA ALA A 66 -31.80 -24.88 12.41
C ALA A 66 -32.85 -25.69 11.64
N THR A 67 -32.40 -26.70 10.89
CA THR A 67 -33.26 -27.57 10.09
C THR A 67 -34.22 -28.36 11.00
N VAL A 68 -33.70 -28.96 12.07
CA VAL A 68 -34.50 -29.72 13.03
C VAL A 68 -35.52 -28.83 13.77
N GLU A 69 -35.16 -27.59 14.10
CA GLU A 69 -36.08 -26.61 14.70
C GLU A 69 -37.27 -26.29 13.77
N ILE A 70 -37.00 -26.10 12.47
CA ILE A 70 -38.03 -25.83 11.45
C ILE A 70 -38.93 -27.06 11.25
N GLU A 71 -38.33 -28.24 11.13
CA GLU A 71 -39.06 -29.49 10.97
C GLU A 71 -39.95 -29.77 12.18
N PHE A 72 -39.48 -29.46 13.39
CA PHE A 72 -40.23 -29.69 14.62
C PHE A 72 -41.43 -28.75 14.70
N GLY A 73 -41.25 -27.47 14.32
CA GLY A 73 -42.35 -26.52 14.21
C GLY A 73 -43.43 -27.00 13.24
N THR A 74 -43.03 -27.56 12.10
CA THR A 74 -43.94 -28.12 11.09
C THR A 74 -44.67 -29.36 11.61
N LEU A 75 -43.94 -30.26 12.27
CA LEU A 75 -44.50 -31.47 12.88
C LEU A 75 -45.52 -31.13 13.97
N LYS A 76 -45.15 -30.22 14.90
CA LYS A 76 -46.01 -29.75 15.98
C LYS A 76 -47.31 -29.15 15.46
N LYS A 77 -47.23 -28.31 14.42
CA LYS A 77 -48.40 -27.72 13.76
C LYS A 77 -49.29 -28.79 13.12
N SER A 78 -48.69 -29.76 12.41
CA SER A 78 -49.45 -30.85 11.78
C SER A 78 -50.17 -31.78 12.77
N ILE A 79 -49.59 -31.97 13.97
CA ILE A 79 -50.20 -32.75 15.05
C ILE A 79 -51.35 -31.98 15.70
N GLN A 80 -51.22 -30.65 15.82
CA GLN A 80 -52.26 -29.77 16.37
C GLN A 80 -53.46 -29.57 15.43
N GLU A 81 -53.23 -29.59 14.12
CA GLU A 81 -54.25 -29.34 13.08
C GLU A 81 -54.89 -30.64 12.52
N GLY A 82 -54.31 -31.81 12.79
CA GLY A 82 -54.67 -33.09 12.16
C GLY A 82 -55.79 -33.90 12.83
N GLY A 83 -56.70 -34.46 12.02
CA GLY A 83 -57.77 -35.37 12.46
C GLY A 83 -57.30 -36.75 12.95
N PHE A 84 -58.12 -37.36 13.81
CA PHE A 84 -57.79 -38.27 14.92
C PHE A 84 -57.10 -39.64 14.63
N LEU A 85 -56.95 -40.17 13.40
CA LEU A 85 -56.61 -41.61 13.24
C LEU A 85 -55.44 -41.98 12.30
N GLU A 86 -55.22 -41.32 11.16
CA GLU A 86 -54.10 -41.67 10.27
C GLU A 86 -52.77 -41.02 10.68
N ASN A 87 -52.83 -39.95 11.46
CA ASN A 87 -51.64 -39.19 11.84
C ASN A 87 -50.88 -39.78 13.04
N ALA A 88 -51.49 -40.56 13.94
CA ALA A 88 -50.86 -40.91 15.21
C ALA A 88 -49.66 -41.87 15.09
N ILE A 89 -49.72 -42.86 14.18
CA ILE A 89 -48.63 -43.83 13.98
C ILE A 89 -47.50 -43.18 13.17
N SER A 90 -47.84 -42.52 12.07
CA SER A 90 -46.87 -41.80 11.23
C SER A 90 -46.19 -40.63 11.99
N SER A 91 -46.91 -39.92 12.85
CA SER A 91 -46.35 -38.85 13.68
C SER A 91 -45.50 -39.40 14.81
N GLY A 92 -45.85 -40.55 15.41
CA GLY A 92 -45.02 -41.22 16.41
C GLY A 92 -43.65 -41.62 15.87
N ASP A 93 -43.61 -42.22 14.69
CA ASP A 93 -42.35 -42.57 14.02
C ASP A 93 -41.51 -41.33 13.67
N ARG A 94 -42.16 -40.23 13.28
CA ARG A 94 -41.49 -38.95 13.02
C ARG A 94 -40.93 -38.31 14.29
N VAL A 95 -41.69 -38.30 15.39
CA VAL A 95 -41.22 -37.81 16.69
C VAL A 95 -40.03 -38.63 17.18
N ALA A 96 -40.08 -39.96 17.07
CA ALA A 96 -38.98 -40.83 17.49
C ALA A 96 -37.71 -40.61 16.64
N LYS A 97 -37.86 -40.44 15.31
CA LYS A 97 -36.74 -40.11 14.41
C LYS A 97 -36.10 -38.77 14.76
N MET A 98 -36.92 -37.73 14.98
CA MET A 98 -36.41 -36.42 15.37
C MET A 98 -35.75 -36.45 16.75
N ASP A 99 -36.28 -37.23 17.69
CA ASP A 99 -35.68 -37.41 19.02
C ASP A 99 -34.28 -38.01 18.94
N ALA A 100 -34.08 -39.02 18.09
CA ALA A 100 -32.77 -39.59 17.83
C ALA A 100 -31.79 -38.56 17.23
N ILE A 101 -32.24 -37.77 16.24
CA ILE A 101 -31.41 -36.71 15.62
C ILE A 101 -31.03 -35.63 16.64
N VAL A 102 -31.98 -35.20 17.48
CA VAL A 102 -31.72 -34.20 18.53
C VAL A 102 -30.71 -34.75 19.55
N GLU A 103 -30.81 -36.02 19.94
CA GLU A 103 -29.84 -36.65 20.84
C GLU A 103 -28.45 -36.72 20.21
N GLU A 104 -28.35 -37.07 18.92
CA GLU A 104 -27.10 -37.09 18.18
C GLU A 104 -26.45 -35.70 18.14
N LEU A 105 -27.20 -34.65 17.79
CA LEU A 105 -26.71 -33.26 17.76
C LEU A 105 -26.27 -32.78 19.15
N ILE A 106 -26.99 -33.17 20.21
CA ILE A 106 -26.57 -32.88 21.59
C ILE A 106 -25.26 -33.57 21.92
N GLU A 107 -25.04 -34.80 21.45
CA GLU A 107 -23.82 -35.55 21.71
C GLU A 107 -22.63 -35.02 20.91
N GLN A 108 -22.82 -34.68 19.63
CA GLN A 108 -21.81 -34.02 18.81
C GLN A 108 -21.34 -32.71 19.45
N SER A 109 -22.26 -31.91 20.02
CA SER A 109 -21.91 -30.64 20.70
C SER A 109 -20.95 -30.79 21.89
N LYS A 110 -20.85 -31.98 22.49
CA LYS A 110 -19.93 -32.25 23.61
C LYS A 110 -18.51 -32.60 23.17
N HIS A 111 -18.35 -33.01 21.92
CA HIS A 111 -17.10 -33.57 21.39
C HIS A 111 -16.33 -32.61 20.48
N PHE A 112 -16.76 -31.35 20.37
CA PHE A 112 -15.98 -30.36 19.63
C PHE A 112 -14.62 -30.14 20.29
N ASP A 113 -13.55 -30.41 19.55
CA ASP A 113 -12.17 -30.08 19.93
C ASP A 113 -11.88 -28.58 19.72
N GLY A 114 -12.70 -27.74 20.36
CA GLY A 114 -12.74 -26.30 20.17
C GLY A 114 -13.58 -25.85 18.96
N LEU A 115 -14.23 -24.69 19.09
CA LEU A 115 -15.21 -24.18 18.12
C LEU A 115 -14.58 -23.41 16.93
N LEU A 116 -13.29 -23.09 17.02
CA LEU A 116 -12.61 -22.10 16.21
C LEU A 116 -11.29 -22.62 15.65
N LEU A 117 -10.91 -22.14 14.48
CA LEU A 117 -9.57 -22.24 13.90
C LEU A 117 -8.89 -20.88 13.95
N GLU A 118 -7.57 -20.87 14.12
CA GLU A 118 -6.79 -19.66 13.87
C GLU A 118 -6.88 -19.30 12.39
N ALA A 119 -7.56 -18.20 12.11
CA ALA A 119 -7.63 -17.62 10.78
C ALA A 119 -6.60 -16.50 10.75
N PHE A 120 -5.40 -16.82 10.29
CA PHE A 120 -4.50 -15.79 9.80
C PHE A 120 -5.05 -15.29 8.47
N GLU A 121 -6.12 -14.48 8.49
CA GLU A 121 -6.30 -13.52 7.41
C GLU A 121 -4.99 -12.74 7.34
N SER A 122 -4.34 -12.77 6.17
CA SER A 122 -2.97 -12.26 6.02
C SER A 122 -2.87 -10.88 6.66
N ARG A 123 -2.02 -10.74 7.67
CA ARG A 123 -1.86 -9.49 8.44
C ARG A 123 -1.31 -8.34 7.59
N GLY A 124 -0.98 -8.62 6.33
CA GLY A 124 -0.15 -7.84 5.43
C GLY A 124 1.13 -8.62 5.13
N GLU A 125 1.79 -8.27 4.02
CA GLU A 125 3.14 -8.75 3.73
C GLU A 125 4.16 -7.76 4.28
N PRO A 126 5.29 -8.23 4.83
CA PRO A 126 6.36 -7.36 5.28
C PRO A 126 6.87 -6.53 4.10
N ARG A 127 7.15 -5.25 4.36
CA ARG A 127 7.81 -4.39 3.37
C ARG A 127 9.29 -4.70 3.31
N VAL A 128 9.84 -4.61 2.10
CA VAL A 128 11.30 -4.58 1.91
C VAL A 128 11.87 -3.36 2.64
N THR A 129 12.72 -3.62 3.63
CA THR A 129 13.39 -2.60 4.44
C THR A 129 14.88 -2.66 4.24
N THR A 130 15.51 -1.50 4.11
CA THR A 130 16.97 -1.36 4.25
C THR A 130 17.35 -1.24 5.73
N LYS A 131 18.62 -1.48 6.05
CA LYS A 131 19.12 -1.27 7.41
C LYS A 131 18.89 0.18 7.83
N LEU A 132 18.27 0.36 9.00
CA LEU A 132 18.06 1.67 9.59
C LEU A 132 19.32 2.07 10.36
N PHE A 133 19.80 3.29 10.15
CA PHE A 133 20.96 3.84 10.85
C PHE A 133 20.50 4.97 11.76
N GLY A 134 20.97 4.95 13.00
CA GLY A 134 20.78 6.00 13.97
C GLY A 134 19.93 5.60 15.17
N GLU A 135 20.45 5.83 16.37
CA GLU A 135 19.78 5.52 17.65
C GLU A 135 18.47 6.29 17.82
N MET A 136 18.34 7.42 17.12
CA MET A 136 17.10 8.20 17.05
C MET A 136 15.93 7.33 16.57
N PHE A 137 16.12 6.50 15.55
CA PHE A 137 15.05 5.66 15.04
C PHE A 137 14.76 4.46 15.95
N ASP A 138 15.76 3.88 16.62
CA ASP A 138 15.52 2.83 17.61
C ASP A 138 14.71 3.34 18.80
N ARG A 139 15.02 4.55 19.29
CA ARG A 139 14.22 5.23 20.31
C ARG A 139 12.84 5.59 19.78
N GLY A 140 12.76 6.05 18.54
CA GLY A 140 11.51 6.34 17.86
C GLY A 140 10.60 5.12 17.78
N LEU A 141 11.13 3.95 17.41
CA LEU A 141 10.37 2.71 17.30
C LEU A 141 9.76 2.35 18.65
N LYS A 142 10.53 2.44 19.73
CA LYS A 142 10.06 2.22 21.11
C LYS A 142 9.01 3.26 21.53
N ALA A 143 9.22 4.53 21.20
CA ALA A 143 8.30 5.61 21.55
C ALA A 143 6.96 5.47 20.82
N ILE A 144 6.99 5.24 19.50
CA ILE A 144 5.79 5.05 18.68
C ILE A 144 5.03 3.80 19.14
N TRP A 145 5.75 2.72 19.45
CA TRP A 145 5.13 1.54 20.04
C TRP A 145 4.41 1.84 21.35
N ALA A 146 5.04 2.62 22.24
CA ALA A 146 4.42 3.04 23.50
C ALA A 146 3.25 4.02 23.35
N TRP A 147 3.17 4.76 22.23
CA TRP A 147 2.06 5.68 21.92
C TRP A 147 0.89 5.02 21.20
N LEU A 148 1.17 4.03 20.34
CA LEU A 148 0.24 2.91 20.12
C LEU A 148 0.03 2.24 21.50
N VAL A 149 -0.73 1.18 21.77
CA VAL A 149 -1.02 0.74 23.17
C VAL A 149 -1.80 1.75 24.04
N ILE A 150 -1.45 3.04 24.17
CA ILE A 150 -2.24 4.04 24.89
C ILE A 150 -3.55 4.32 24.13
N ASP A 151 -4.70 4.00 24.71
CA ASP A 151 -6.01 4.08 24.03
C ASP A 151 -6.46 5.49 23.65
N SER A 152 -5.97 6.50 24.36
CA SER A 152 -6.28 7.90 24.06
C SER A 152 -5.50 8.45 22.86
N ILE A 153 -4.51 7.71 22.34
CA ILE A 153 -3.67 8.12 21.21
C ILE A 153 -4.06 7.32 19.97
N SER A 154 -4.68 8.01 19.02
CA SER A 154 -5.20 7.49 17.76
C SER A 154 -4.49 8.06 16.53
N ASN A 155 -3.71 9.13 16.63
CA ASN A 155 -2.93 9.63 15.49
C ASN A 155 -1.52 10.11 15.89
N ILE A 156 -0.54 9.79 15.04
CA ILE A 156 0.88 10.07 15.25
C ILE A 156 1.46 10.64 13.96
N GLY A 157 2.13 11.79 14.04
CA GLY A 157 2.83 12.40 12.92
C GLY A 157 4.34 12.18 13.00
N ILE A 158 4.96 11.66 11.93
CA ILE A 158 6.41 11.60 11.77
C ILE A 158 6.79 12.70 10.78
N TYR A 159 7.51 13.72 11.22
CA TYR A 159 7.85 14.87 10.39
C TYR A 159 9.36 15.11 10.29
N GLY A 160 9.77 15.83 9.25
CA GLY A 160 11.16 16.25 9.03
C GLY A 160 11.45 16.46 7.55
N MET A 161 12.55 17.12 7.22
CA MET A 161 12.96 17.40 5.84
C MET A 161 12.98 16.13 4.95
N GLY A 162 12.84 16.31 3.64
CA GLY A 162 13.02 15.23 2.66
C GLY A 162 14.40 14.57 2.79
N GLY A 163 14.48 13.28 2.47
CA GLY A 163 15.75 12.53 2.48
C GLY A 163 16.24 12.07 3.86
N LEU A 164 15.50 12.35 4.94
CA LEU A 164 15.81 11.89 6.31
C LEU A 164 15.45 10.43 6.59
N GLY A 165 14.83 9.71 5.67
CA GLY A 165 14.47 8.29 5.86
C GLY A 165 13.15 8.07 6.64
N LYS A 166 12.23 9.04 6.65
CA LYS A 166 10.90 8.91 7.28
C LYS A 166 10.12 7.70 6.75
N THR A 167 10.05 7.54 5.43
CA THR A 167 9.42 6.39 4.78
C THR A 167 10.10 5.08 5.19
N THR A 168 11.44 5.04 5.24
CA THR A 168 12.20 3.87 5.71
C THR A 168 11.84 3.53 7.15
N PHE A 169 11.77 4.53 8.04
CA PHE A 169 11.38 4.34 9.43
C PHE A 169 9.93 3.85 9.56
N ALA A 170 9.00 4.40 8.79
CA ALA A 170 7.62 3.94 8.73
C ALA A 170 7.52 2.47 8.26
N LYS A 171 8.34 2.04 7.30
CA LYS A 171 8.41 0.63 6.87
C LYS A 171 8.87 -0.30 8.00
N HIS A 172 9.85 0.13 8.82
CA HIS A 172 10.28 -0.60 10.01
C HIS A 172 9.15 -0.69 11.05
N ILE A 173 8.44 0.42 11.30
CA ILE A 173 7.26 0.42 12.18
C ILE A 173 6.20 -0.56 11.65
N HIS A 174 5.87 -0.48 10.36
CA HIS A 174 4.93 -1.39 9.71
C HIS A 174 5.27 -2.86 9.98
N ASN A 175 6.51 -3.27 9.68
CA ASN A 175 6.95 -4.65 9.85
C ASN A 175 6.94 -5.07 11.33
N HIS A 176 7.36 -4.18 12.22
CA HIS A 176 7.29 -4.42 13.66
C HIS A 176 5.85 -4.65 14.15
N LEU A 177 4.88 -3.91 13.59
CA LEU A 177 3.47 -4.06 13.91
C LEU A 177 2.88 -5.37 13.36
N LEU A 178 3.35 -5.86 12.21
CA LEU A 178 2.94 -7.16 11.67
C LEU A 178 3.34 -8.33 12.58
N GLU A 179 4.54 -8.26 13.16
CA GLU A 179 5.10 -9.33 13.99
C GLU A 179 4.47 -9.43 15.38
N ARG A 180 4.08 -8.30 15.97
CA ARG A 180 3.89 -8.21 17.44
C ARG A 180 2.49 -7.84 17.90
N THR A 181 1.52 -7.74 17.00
CA THR A 181 0.25 -7.07 17.34
C THR A 181 -1.01 -7.80 16.92
N GLN A 182 -2.09 -7.41 17.58
CA GLN A 182 -3.48 -7.70 17.21
C GLN A 182 -4.01 -6.77 16.11
N PHE A 183 -3.21 -5.80 15.62
CA PHE A 183 -3.65 -4.81 14.66
C PHE A 183 -3.61 -5.34 13.23
N LYS A 184 -4.66 -5.03 12.44
CA LYS A 184 -4.56 -5.08 10.97
C LYS A 184 -3.82 -3.83 10.49
N VAL A 185 -2.68 -4.00 9.84
CA VAL A 185 -1.84 -2.87 9.42
C VAL A 185 -2.00 -2.63 7.93
N TYR A 186 -2.40 -1.42 7.58
CA TYR A 186 -2.59 -0.99 6.21
C TYR A 186 -1.60 0.13 5.90
N TRP A 187 -1.12 0.18 4.66
CA TRP A 187 -0.24 1.25 4.21
C TRP A 187 -0.71 1.82 2.91
N ILE A 188 -0.76 3.14 2.88
CA ILE A 188 -1.15 3.94 1.74
C ILE A 188 -0.05 4.99 1.56
N THR A 189 0.47 5.08 0.35
CA THR A 189 1.32 6.20 -0.06
C THR A 189 0.39 7.27 -0.62
N VAL A 190 0.42 8.46 -0.03
CA VAL A 190 -0.41 9.61 -0.40
C VAL A 190 0.28 10.37 -1.51
N SER A 191 -0.46 10.70 -2.57
CA SER A 191 0.11 11.43 -3.70
C SER A 191 0.19 12.93 -3.42
N GLN A 192 1.23 13.58 -3.94
CA GLN A 192 1.36 15.05 -3.98
C GLN A 192 0.14 15.74 -4.61
N GLU A 193 -0.38 15.17 -5.70
CA GLU A 193 -1.66 15.57 -6.29
C GLU A 193 -2.83 15.02 -5.44
N PHE A 194 -2.93 15.59 -4.25
CA PHE A 194 -3.86 15.15 -3.21
C PHE A 194 -5.32 15.39 -3.63
N ASN A 195 -6.15 14.37 -3.40
CA ASN A 195 -7.59 14.42 -3.56
C ASN A 195 -8.23 13.45 -2.56
N ILE A 196 -9.28 13.89 -1.85
CA ILE A 196 -9.99 13.11 -0.83
C ILE A 196 -10.50 11.79 -1.40
N ARG A 197 -11.23 11.84 -2.52
CA ARG A 197 -11.75 10.67 -3.23
C ARG A 197 -10.66 9.69 -3.63
N ARG A 198 -9.51 10.20 -4.10
CA ARG A 198 -8.35 9.37 -4.45
C ARG A 198 -7.80 8.63 -3.24
N LEU A 199 -7.64 9.32 -2.10
CA LEU A 199 -7.20 8.69 -0.87
C LEU A 199 -8.22 7.63 -0.39
N GLN A 200 -9.53 7.91 -0.52
CA GLN A 200 -10.58 6.93 -0.25
C GLN A 200 -10.46 5.68 -1.16
N ASP A 201 -10.21 5.87 -2.46
CA ASP A 201 -9.97 4.75 -3.40
C ASP A 201 -8.75 3.92 -2.99
N ASP A 202 -7.65 4.59 -2.64
CA ASP A 202 -6.41 3.90 -2.27
C ASP A 202 -6.56 3.11 -0.96
N ILE A 203 -7.32 3.65 0.00
CA ILE A 203 -7.70 2.91 1.22
C ILE A 203 -8.64 1.74 0.87
N ALA A 204 -9.68 1.95 0.07
CA ALA A 204 -10.64 0.91 -0.33
C ALA A 204 -9.94 -0.27 -1.03
N LYS A 205 -9.02 0.01 -1.95
CA LYS A 205 -8.19 -1.01 -2.60
C LYS A 205 -7.42 -1.87 -1.60
N ARG A 206 -6.84 -1.25 -0.55
CA ARG A 206 -6.13 -1.98 0.52
C ARG A 206 -7.08 -2.80 1.39
N LEU A 207 -8.30 -2.32 1.59
CA LEU A 207 -9.37 -3.03 2.30
C LEU A 207 -10.09 -4.07 1.43
N ARG A 208 -9.78 -4.14 0.13
CA ARG A 208 -10.50 -4.95 -0.87
C ARG A 208 -12.00 -4.62 -0.94
N LEU A 209 -12.33 -3.34 -0.78
CA LEU A 209 -13.67 -2.79 -0.93
C LEU A 209 -13.84 -2.20 -2.32
N ASP A 210 -15.00 -2.45 -2.91
CA ASP A 210 -15.42 -1.75 -4.12
C ASP A 210 -16.23 -0.50 -3.72
N LEU A 211 -15.78 0.67 -4.18
CA LEU A 211 -16.48 1.95 -4.03
C LEU A 211 -16.98 2.48 -5.38
N SER A 212 -16.93 1.68 -6.46
CA SER A 212 -17.26 2.14 -7.81
C SER A 212 -18.74 2.52 -8.00
N TYR A 213 -19.62 2.00 -7.14
CA TYR A 213 -21.06 2.30 -7.16
C TYR A 213 -21.43 3.55 -6.34
N GLU A 214 -20.51 4.08 -5.52
CA GLU A 214 -20.74 5.25 -4.69
C GLU A 214 -19.83 6.40 -5.12
N ASP A 215 -20.46 7.41 -5.70
CA ASP A 215 -19.78 8.60 -6.22
C ASP A 215 -19.65 9.71 -5.17
N ASP A 216 -20.51 9.70 -4.13
CA ASP A 216 -20.52 10.71 -3.08
C ASP A 216 -19.41 10.50 -2.04
N GLU A 217 -18.65 11.56 -1.72
CA GLU A 217 -17.52 11.48 -0.78
C GLU A 217 -17.97 11.05 0.62
N ASP A 218 -19.12 11.52 1.10
CA ASP A 218 -19.62 11.19 2.44
C ASP A 218 -20.15 9.74 2.50
N GLY A 219 -20.84 9.28 1.44
CA GLY A 219 -21.24 7.89 1.27
C GLY A 219 -20.04 6.93 1.30
N ARG A 220 -18.97 7.27 0.59
CA ARG A 220 -17.71 6.51 0.56
C ARG A 220 -17.03 6.50 1.93
N ALA A 221 -16.98 7.64 2.60
CA ALA A 221 -16.44 7.75 3.96
C ALA A 221 -17.22 6.87 4.94
N ALA A 222 -18.56 6.83 4.83
CA ALA A 222 -19.41 5.99 5.65
C ALA A 222 -19.10 4.49 5.45
N ILE A 223 -18.87 4.05 4.21
CA ILE A 223 -18.49 2.67 3.89
C ILE A 223 -17.12 2.33 4.52
N LEU A 224 -16.10 3.18 4.29
CA LEU A 224 -14.76 2.99 4.83
C LEU A 224 -14.76 2.93 6.36
N SER A 225 -15.54 3.79 7.00
CA SER A 225 -15.63 3.87 8.46
C SER A 225 -16.18 2.59 9.10
N ARG A 226 -17.06 1.86 8.40
CA ARG A 226 -17.65 0.60 8.89
C ARG A 226 -16.67 -0.57 8.84
N GLU A 227 -15.68 -0.54 7.94
CA GLU A 227 -14.67 -1.59 7.86
C GLU A 227 -13.47 -1.32 8.79
N LEU A 228 -13.11 -0.04 8.94
CA LEU A 228 -11.97 0.41 9.76
C LEU A 228 -12.21 0.41 11.28
N VAL A 229 -13.40 0.02 11.76
CA VAL A 229 -13.71 -0.09 13.21
C VAL A 229 -13.05 -1.28 13.90
N LYS A 230 -12.40 -2.18 13.16
CA LYS A 230 -11.53 -3.22 13.73
C LYS A 230 -10.23 -2.57 14.21
N GLN A 231 -9.58 -3.14 15.24
CA GLN A 231 -8.26 -2.71 15.70
C GLN A 231 -7.27 -2.68 14.52
N SER A 232 -7.08 -1.49 13.95
CA SER A 232 -6.35 -1.29 12.71
C SER A 232 -5.38 -0.13 12.85
N VAL A 233 -4.26 -0.24 12.15
CA VAL A 233 -3.28 0.84 12.04
C VAL A 233 -3.14 1.20 10.57
N LEU A 234 -3.47 2.43 10.22
CA LEU A 234 -3.30 2.99 8.90
C LEU A 234 -2.01 3.80 8.87
N ILE A 235 -1.06 3.41 8.02
CA ILE A 235 0.16 4.17 7.77
C ILE A 235 -0.05 4.96 6.47
N LEU A 236 -0.13 6.29 6.60
CA LEU A 236 -0.24 7.24 5.50
C LEU A 236 1.14 7.84 5.22
N ASP A 237 1.84 7.28 4.24
CA ASP A 237 3.17 7.73 3.87
C ASP A 237 3.10 8.93 2.92
N ASP A 238 3.95 9.92 3.14
CA ASP A 238 4.18 11.11 2.32
C ASP A 238 2.95 12.03 2.16
N VAL A 239 2.45 12.54 3.28
CA VAL A 239 1.31 13.48 3.31
C VAL A 239 1.77 14.92 3.04
N TRP A 240 1.15 15.55 2.04
CA TRP A 240 1.47 16.91 1.57
C TRP A 240 0.43 17.97 1.91
N GLN A 241 -0.83 17.59 2.06
CA GLN A 241 -1.94 18.52 2.26
C GLN A 241 -2.79 18.14 3.47
N GLU A 242 -3.49 19.13 4.03
CA GLU A 242 -4.40 18.95 5.15
C GLU A 242 -5.64 18.20 4.72
N PHE A 243 -6.14 17.32 5.59
CA PHE A 243 -7.39 16.62 5.39
C PHE A 243 -8.08 16.31 6.72
N SER A 244 -9.39 16.07 6.65
CA SER A 244 -10.20 15.61 7.79
C SER A 244 -10.30 14.09 7.77
N PHE A 245 -10.09 13.46 8.93
CA PHE A 245 -10.28 12.02 9.09
C PHE A 245 -11.75 11.62 8.85
N GLU A 246 -12.72 12.47 9.22
CA GLU A 246 -14.14 12.20 8.96
C GLU A 246 -14.44 12.13 7.46
N LYS A 247 -13.93 13.09 6.68
CA LYS A 247 -14.13 13.10 5.21
C LYS A 247 -13.50 11.90 4.50
N ILE A 248 -12.41 11.36 5.04
CA ILE A 248 -11.80 10.14 4.51
C ILE A 248 -12.55 8.88 4.97
N GLY A 249 -13.31 8.95 6.06
CA GLY A 249 -13.97 7.80 6.66
C GLY A 249 -13.07 7.02 7.61
N ILE A 250 -12.12 7.68 8.26
CA ILE A 250 -11.22 7.06 9.25
C ILE A 250 -11.80 7.31 10.66
N PRO A 251 -12.33 6.28 11.33
CA PRO A 251 -12.97 6.44 12.63
C PRO A 251 -11.91 6.40 13.75
N LEU A 252 -11.35 7.55 14.11
CA LEU A 252 -10.41 7.65 15.22
C LEU A 252 -11.07 7.33 16.57
N GLY A 253 -10.33 6.68 17.47
CA GLY A 253 -10.73 6.47 18.87
C GLY A 253 -10.30 5.14 19.47
N ALA A 254 -10.55 4.98 20.77
CA ALA A 254 -10.23 3.76 21.52
C ALA A 254 -10.92 2.53 20.89
N ASN A 255 -10.17 1.46 20.68
CA ASN A 255 -10.60 0.23 20.00
C ASN A 255 -11.06 0.36 18.54
N LYS A 256 -10.73 1.47 17.86
CA LYS A 256 -11.02 1.69 16.43
C LYS A 256 -9.73 1.73 15.58
N CYS A 257 -9.64 2.69 14.65
CA CYS A 257 -8.50 2.90 13.77
C CYS A 257 -7.48 3.86 14.39
N ARG A 258 -6.19 3.52 14.30
CA ARG A 258 -5.07 4.39 14.61
C ARG A 258 -4.35 4.79 13.33
N VAL A 259 -3.83 6.00 13.26
CA VAL A 259 -3.14 6.53 12.09
C VAL A 259 -1.69 6.90 12.44
N ILE A 260 -0.76 6.49 11.58
CA ILE A 260 0.60 7.03 11.57
C ILE A 260 0.78 7.70 10.23
N LEU A 261 1.16 8.97 10.21
CA LEU A 261 1.45 9.67 8.97
C LEU A 261 2.91 10.10 8.90
N THR A 262 3.49 10.13 7.70
CA THR A 262 4.78 10.78 7.46
C THR A 262 4.56 12.07 6.66
N THR A 263 5.28 13.13 6.98
CA THR A 263 5.18 14.41 6.25
C THR A 263 6.49 15.20 6.32
N ARG A 264 6.68 16.16 5.41
CA ARG A 264 7.80 17.10 5.48
C ARG A 264 7.53 18.29 6.42
N SER A 265 6.28 18.53 6.81
CA SER A 265 5.87 19.75 7.50
C SER A 265 5.33 19.51 8.92
N LEU A 266 5.97 20.15 9.92
CA LEU A 266 5.43 20.21 11.28
C LEU A 266 4.09 20.95 11.32
N GLU A 267 3.96 22.02 10.54
CA GLU A 267 2.71 22.78 10.45
C GLU A 267 1.56 21.90 9.97
N LEU A 268 1.84 20.98 9.05
CA LEU A 268 0.82 20.05 8.57
C LEU A 268 0.39 19.05 9.65
N CYS A 269 1.33 18.52 10.46
CA CYS A 269 1.00 17.73 11.63
C CYS A 269 0.09 18.49 12.60
N ASN A 270 0.34 19.79 12.80
CA ASN A 270 -0.49 20.62 13.67
C ASN A 270 -1.89 20.86 13.07
N LYS A 271 -1.99 21.12 11.76
CA LYS A 271 -3.28 21.29 11.05
C LYS A 271 -4.14 20.02 11.11
N ILE A 272 -3.53 18.85 10.86
CA ILE A 272 -4.20 17.54 10.98
C ILE A 272 -4.47 17.17 12.46
N SER A 273 -3.98 17.97 13.41
CA SER A 273 -4.16 17.75 14.86
C SER A 273 -3.58 16.41 15.34
N CYS A 274 -2.36 16.10 14.90
CA CYS A 274 -1.59 14.95 15.40
C CYS A 274 -1.36 15.06 16.92
N GLN A 275 -1.82 14.07 17.68
CA GLN A 275 -1.74 14.03 19.14
C GLN A 275 -0.32 13.81 19.65
N ARG A 276 0.48 13.05 18.89
CA ARG A 276 1.92 12.89 19.10
C ARG A 276 2.66 13.15 17.81
N VAL A 277 3.84 13.74 17.95
CA VAL A 277 4.73 13.99 16.83
C VAL A 277 6.12 13.45 17.13
N PHE A 278 6.73 12.85 16.13
CA PHE A 278 8.11 12.40 16.13
C PHE A 278 8.88 13.20 15.07
N GLU A 279 9.95 13.87 15.51
CA GLU A 279 10.82 14.64 14.62
C GLU A 279 11.96 13.75 14.13
N ALA A 280 11.95 13.42 12.84
CA ALA A 280 13.11 12.85 12.17
C ALA A 280 14.16 13.94 12.00
N LYS A 281 15.38 13.66 12.47
CA LYS A 281 16.55 14.56 12.40
C LYS A 281 17.65 13.95 11.54
N THR A 282 18.61 14.78 11.18
CA THR A 282 19.86 14.32 10.55
C THR A 282 20.62 13.38 11.49
N LEU A 283 21.41 12.48 10.90
CA LEU A 283 22.23 11.52 11.63
C LEU A 283 23.37 12.21 12.37
N ALA A 284 23.72 11.68 13.55
CA ALA A 284 24.94 12.08 14.22
C ALA A 284 26.18 11.72 13.37
N ILE A 285 27.31 12.38 13.62
CA ILE A 285 28.52 12.23 12.80
C ILE A 285 28.96 10.77 12.69
N ASP A 286 28.96 10.04 13.81
CA ASP A 286 29.39 8.64 13.83
C ASP A 286 28.40 7.71 13.10
N GLU A 287 27.10 7.96 13.24
CA GLU A 287 26.03 7.22 12.56
C GLU A 287 26.03 7.47 11.05
N ALA A 288 26.26 8.72 10.65
CA ALA A 288 26.42 9.14 9.27
C ALA A 288 27.66 8.48 8.64
N TRP A 289 28.75 8.39 9.39
CA TRP A 289 29.97 7.70 8.98
C TRP A 289 29.75 6.19 8.79
N ASP A 290 28.98 5.56 9.68
CA ASP A 290 28.62 4.15 9.54
C ASP A 290 27.73 3.89 8.32
N LEU A 291 26.77 4.76 8.04
CA LEU A 291 25.96 4.69 6.81
C LEU A 291 26.82 4.87 5.56
N PHE A 292 27.77 5.81 5.60
CA PHE A 292 28.70 6.07 4.48
C PHE A 292 29.57 4.85 4.18
N LYS A 293 30.22 4.27 5.19
CA LYS A 293 31.01 3.03 5.06
C LYS A 293 30.18 1.86 4.57
N HIS A 294 28.97 1.68 5.12
CA HIS A 294 28.05 0.63 4.67
C HIS A 294 27.69 0.78 3.18
N THR A 295 27.61 2.01 2.69
CA THR A 295 27.25 2.30 1.29
C THR A 295 28.43 2.16 0.32
N LEU A 296 29.68 2.32 0.78
CA LEU A 296 30.88 2.12 -0.05
C LEU A 296 31.19 0.65 -0.42
N ASP A 297 30.38 -0.29 0.09
CA ASP A 297 30.63 -1.74 0.07
C ASP A 297 31.79 -2.15 0.99
N THR A 298 31.62 -3.30 1.65
CA THR A 298 32.53 -3.87 2.65
C THR A 298 33.91 -4.22 2.11
N LYS A 299 34.08 -4.25 0.78
CA LYS A 299 35.35 -4.53 0.09
C LYS A 299 36.23 -3.29 -0.12
N THR A 300 35.68 -2.08 0.06
CA THR A 300 36.43 -0.85 -0.10
C THR A 300 37.23 -0.58 1.18
N VAL A 301 38.49 -1.00 1.20
CA VAL A 301 39.42 -0.66 2.28
C VAL A 301 39.88 0.79 2.07
N LEU A 302 39.45 1.69 2.95
CA LEU A 302 39.94 3.07 2.96
C LEU A 302 41.27 3.09 3.71
N HIS A 303 42.35 3.51 3.02
CA HIS A 303 43.58 3.90 3.70
C HIS A 303 43.35 5.18 4.53
N GLU A 304 44.12 5.37 5.60
CA GLU A 304 43.96 6.51 6.55
C GLU A 304 43.85 7.86 5.82
N ASP A 305 44.72 8.12 4.84
CA ASP A 305 44.72 9.37 4.07
C ASP A 305 43.42 9.60 3.27
N VAL A 306 42.81 8.53 2.75
CA VAL A 306 41.54 8.59 2.02
C VAL A 306 40.37 8.73 3.00
N GLU A 307 40.47 8.13 4.18
CA GLU A 307 39.46 8.22 5.22
C GLU A 307 39.26 9.65 5.72
N GLU A 308 40.33 10.43 5.88
CA GLU A 308 40.23 11.85 6.28
C GLU A 308 39.49 12.70 5.24
N ILE A 309 39.75 12.46 3.96
CA ILE A 309 39.07 13.13 2.85
C ILE A 309 37.60 12.69 2.81
N ALA A 310 37.34 11.39 2.96
CA ALA A 310 35.99 10.83 3.00
C ALA A 310 35.15 11.42 4.14
N LYS A 311 35.73 11.59 5.34
CA LYS A 311 35.09 12.27 6.48
C LYS A 311 34.78 13.74 6.15
N SER A 312 35.67 14.43 5.43
CA SER A 312 35.45 15.81 4.99
C SER A 312 34.33 15.92 3.95
N ILE A 313 34.26 14.98 3.01
CA ILE A 313 33.15 14.84 2.06
C ILE A 313 31.82 14.57 2.79
N MET A 314 31.82 13.64 3.76
CA MET A 314 30.63 13.30 4.53
C MET A 314 30.08 14.52 5.30
N LYS A 315 30.96 15.41 5.81
CA LYS A 315 30.52 16.65 6.48
C LYS A 315 29.68 17.54 5.55
N ARG A 316 29.96 17.52 4.24
CA ARG A 316 29.16 18.24 3.24
C ARG A 316 27.75 17.69 3.10
N CYS A 317 27.51 16.43 3.48
CA CYS A 317 26.19 15.83 3.47
C CYS A 317 25.32 16.22 4.68
N ALA A 318 25.87 16.96 5.66
CA ALA A 318 25.15 17.48 6.83
C ALA A 318 24.33 16.43 7.60
N GLY A 319 24.74 15.15 7.57
CA GLY A 319 24.03 14.05 8.23
C GLY A 319 22.74 13.61 7.53
N LEU A 320 22.45 14.07 6.30
CA LEU A 320 21.28 13.69 5.52
C LEU A 320 21.48 12.29 4.89
N PRO A 321 20.69 11.26 5.28
CA PRO A 321 20.86 9.90 4.78
C PRO A 321 20.88 9.79 3.25
N LEU A 322 19.94 10.42 2.55
CA LEU A 322 19.89 10.38 1.08
C LEU A 322 21.17 10.97 0.46
N GLY A 323 21.63 12.13 0.93
CA GLY A 323 22.86 12.76 0.45
C GLY A 323 24.09 11.88 0.69
N ILE A 324 24.20 11.29 1.89
CA ILE A 324 25.27 10.35 2.25
C ILE A 324 25.28 9.16 1.31
N ILE A 325 24.13 8.52 1.09
CA ILE A 325 24.00 7.33 0.24
C ILE A 325 24.39 7.65 -1.21
N THR A 326 23.90 8.77 -1.76
CA THR A 326 24.16 9.16 -3.16
C THR A 326 25.64 9.54 -3.38
N VAL A 327 26.26 10.26 -2.46
CA VAL A 327 27.69 10.60 -2.53
C VAL A 327 28.56 9.34 -2.37
N ALA A 328 28.30 8.52 -1.36
CA ALA A 328 29.02 7.27 -1.15
C ALA A 328 28.89 6.33 -2.36
N GLY A 329 27.68 6.18 -2.91
CA GLY A 329 27.44 5.39 -4.12
C GLY A 329 28.24 5.90 -5.32
N SER A 330 28.39 7.21 -5.46
CA SER A 330 29.15 7.85 -6.54
C SER A 330 30.67 7.71 -6.41
N LEU A 331 31.16 7.48 -5.19
CA LEU A 331 32.57 7.23 -4.87
C LEU A 331 32.89 5.73 -4.74
N ARG A 332 31.87 4.87 -4.81
CA ARG A 332 32.01 3.42 -4.66
C ARG A 332 32.98 2.84 -5.70
N GLY A 333 34.00 2.15 -5.21
CA GLY A 333 35.03 1.50 -6.04
C GLY A 333 36.19 2.40 -6.47
N GLY A 334 36.22 3.67 -6.03
CA GLY A 334 37.38 4.54 -6.20
C GLY A 334 38.37 4.37 -5.05
N SER A 335 39.61 4.02 -5.36
CA SER A 335 40.71 3.90 -4.38
C SER A 335 41.80 4.97 -4.54
N ASP A 336 41.78 5.73 -5.63
CA ASP A 336 42.77 6.77 -5.90
C ASP A 336 42.47 8.04 -5.09
N ILE A 337 43.37 8.37 -4.16
CA ILE A 337 43.30 9.58 -3.33
C ILE A 337 43.11 10.86 -4.16
N CYS A 338 43.63 10.93 -5.38
CA CYS A 338 43.46 12.09 -6.25
C CYS A 338 41.99 12.28 -6.68
N GLU A 339 41.28 11.18 -6.95
CA GLU A 339 39.85 11.22 -7.27
C GLU A 339 39.03 11.71 -6.07
N TRP A 340 39.40 11.31 -4.85
CA TRP A 340 38.76 11.74 -3.61
C TRP A 340 39.00 13.23 -3.32
N ARG A 341 40.23 13.74 -3.50
CA ARG A 341 40.53 15.18 -3.35
C ARG A 341 39.75 16.03 -4.37
N ASN A 342 39.73 15.60 -5.63
CA ASN A 342 38.96 16.29 -6.68
C ASN A 342 37.45 16.22 -6.38
N ALA A 343 36.94 15.11 -5.85
CA ALA A 343 35.55 15.01 -5.44
C ALA A 343 35.19 16.02 -4.33
N LEU A 344 36.04 16.14 -3.30
CA LEU A 344 35.88 17.13 -2.24
C LEU A 344 35.86 18.55 -2.80
N GLU A 345 36.84 18.91 -3.65
CA GLU A 345 36.91 20.24 -4.26
C GLU A 345 35.66 20.57 -5.09
N GLN A 346 35.12 19.59 -5.82
CA GLN A 346 33.89 19.76 -6.60
C GLN A 346 32.66 19.97 -5.69
N LEU A 347 32.54 19.19 -4.61
CA LEU A 347 31.45 19.33 -3.63
C LEU A 347 31.53 20.66 -2.88
N GLU A 348 32.73 21.19 -2.64
CA GLU A 348 32.94 22.50 -2.03
C GLU A 348 32.44 23.64 -2.92
N LYS A 349 32.56 23.48 -4.25
CA LYS A 349 32.09 24.45 -5.25
C LYS A 349 30.59 24.40 -5.52
N CYS A 350 29.89 23.35 -5.09
CA CYS A 350 28.43 23.29 -5.19
C CYS A 350 27.82 24.36 -4.26
N SER A 351 27.24 25.41 -4.84
CA SER A 351 26.64 26.55 -4.13
C SER A 351 25.22 26.24 -3.62
N VAL A 352 24.87 26.78 -2.45
CA VAL A 352 23.54 26.72 -1.83
C VAL A 352 22.50 27.45 -2.70
N GLY A 353 21.42 26.77 -3.07
CA GLY A 353 20.33 27.32 -3.88
C GLY A 353 19.48 28.38 -3.16
N HIS A 354 18.68 29.14 -3.92
CA HIS A 354 17.90 30.29 -3.42
C HIS A 354 16.51 29.97 -2.81
N ASP A 355 16.03 28.72 -2.78
CA ASP A 355 14.67 28.37 -2.31
C ASP A 355 14.64 27.49 -1.06
N GLU A 356 13.88 27.91 -0.03
CA GLU A 356 13.95 27.44 1.36
C GLU A 356 13.70 25.94 1.62
N MET A 357 13.02 25.22 0.74
CA MET A 357 12.53 23.88 1.10
C MET A 357 13.56 22.76 0.89
N GLU A 358 14.57 22.95 0.04
CA GLU A 358 15.47 21.88 -0.45
C GLU A 358 16.92 22.33 -0.71
N ARG A 359 17.33 23.46 -0.11
CA ARG A 359 18.65 24.11 -0.32
C ARG A 359 19.85 23.20 -0.11
N ASP A 360 19.72 22.19 0.75
CA ASP A 360 20.85 21.40 1.23
C ASP A 360 21.04 20.06 0.52
N VAL A 361 19.97 19.46 -0.03
CA VAL A 361 20.05 18.11 -0.63
C VAL A 361 20.35 18.16 -2.13
N PHE A 362 19.75 19.10 -2.86
CA PHE A 362 19.83 19.11 -4.32
C PHE A 362 21.23 19.34 -4.88
N PRO A 363 22.05 20.27 -4.33
CA PRO A 363 23.42 20.44 -4.80
C PRO A 363 24.26 19.16 -4.67
N ILE A 364 23.96 18.32 -3.68
CA ILE A 364 24.64 17.04 -3.44
C ILE A 364 24.18 15.99 -4.45
N LEU A 365 22.87 15.89 -4.70
CA LEU A 365 22.31 14.97 -5.69
C LEU A 365 22.77 15.35 -7.11
N GLU A 366 22.79 16.64 -7.42
CA GLU A 366 23.25 17.17 -8.71
C GLU A 366 24.73 16.86 -8.94
N TRP A 367 25.54 16.89 -7.87
CA TRP A 367 26.95 16.50 -7.96
C TRP A 367 27.10 15.05 -8.44
N SER A 368 26.33 14.11 -7.88
CA SER A 368 26.33 12.71 -8.32
C SER A 368 25.83 12.55 -9.75
N PHE A 369 24.80 13.29 -10.13
CA PHE A 369 24.30 13.32 -11.51
C PHE A 369 25.35 13.83 -12.51
N ASN A 370 26.10 14.88 -12.17
CA ASN A 370 27.13 15.46 -13.02
C ASN A 370 28.37 14.57 -13.23
N ARG A 371 28.47 13.44 -12.53
CA ARG A 371 29.52 12.40 -12.74
C ARG A 371 29.11 11.33 -13.74
N LEU A 372 27.87 11.36 -14.22
CA LEU A 372 27.39 10.50 -15.29
C LEU A 372 27.89 11.03 -16.64
N ASN A 373 28.02 10.14 -17.64
CA ASN A 373 28.22 10.58 -19.01
C ASN A 373 26.89 11.06 -19.64
N GLU A 374 26.97 11.76 -20.76
CA GLU A 374 25.80 12.40 -21.40
C GLU A 374 24.65 11.42 -21.71
N CYS A 375 24.99 10.21 -22.17
CA CYS A 375 24.01 9.14 -22.42
C CYS A 375 23.28 8.73 -21.13
N GLN A 376 24.04 8.46 -20.07
CA GLN A 376 23.51 8.10 -18.75
C GLN A 376 22.67 9.22 -18.13
N MET A 377 23.10 10.49 -18.28
CA MET A 377 22.35 11.66 -17.83
C MET A 377 20.98 11.72 -18.51
N ASN A 378 20.93 11.58 -19.83
CA ASN A 378 19.67 11.60 -20.58
C ASN A 378 18.75 10.44 -20.17
N CYS A 379 19.26 9.22 -20.06
CA CYS A 379 18.47 8.07 -19.59
C CYS A 379 17.93 8.30 -18.16
N PHE A 380 18.75 8.85 -17.26
CA PHE A 380 18.32 9.23 -15.91
C PHE A 380 17.18 10.26 -15.95
N LEU A 381 17.29 11.32 -16.76
CA LEU A 381 16.25 12.33 -16.86
C LEU A 381 14.93 11.71 -17.36
N TYR A 382 14.98 10.83 -18.34
CA TYR A 382 13.77 10.15 -18.86
C TYR A 382 13.05 9.29 -17.81
N CYS A 383 13.76 8.79 -16.79
CA CYS A 383 13.11 8.10 -15.67
C CYS A 383 12.13 9.01 -14.91
N SER A 384 12.36 10.33 -14.89
CA SER A 384 11.47 11.30 -14.21
C SER A 384 10.11 11.50 -14.90
N LEU A 385 9.96 10.99 -16.12
CA LEU A 385 8.67 10.96 -16.83
C LEU A 385 7.65 10.05 -16.14
N TYR A 386 8.11 9.08 -15.35
CA TYR A 386 7.23 8.22 -14.57
C TYR A 386 6.71 8.95 -13.31
N PRO A 387 5.56 8.53 -12.76
CA PRO A 387 5.02 9.10 -11.53
C PRO A 387 5.94 8.87 -10.33
N GLU A 388 5.74 9.68 -9.28
CA GLU A 388 6.37 9.44 -7.98
C GLU A 388 6.07 8.04 -7.46
N ASP A 389 7.08 7.46 -6.82
CA ASP A 389 7.03 6.12 -6.22
C ASP A 389 6.62 4.97 -7.14
N CYS A 390 6.57 5.21 -8.46
CA CYS A 390 6.27 4.21 -9.45
C CYS A 390 7.39 3.15 -9.48
N LYS A 391 7.00 1.88 -9.42
CA LYS A 391 7.88 0.75 -9.73
C LYS A 391 7.84 0.54 -11.23
N ILE A 392 8.98 0.77 -11.89
CA ILE A 392 9.09 0.73 -13.34
C ILE A 392 9.76 -0.59 -13.72
N LYS A 393 9.09 -1.41 -14.53
CA LYS A 393 9.68 -2.67 -15.01
C LYS A 393 10.95 -2.35 -15.79
N ARG A 394 12.04 -3.06 -15.48
CA ARG A 394 13.36 -2.77 -16.09
C ARG A 394 13.31 -2.82 -17.61
N MET A 395 12.64 -3.84 -18.14
CA MET A 395 12.48 -4.04 -19.58
C MET A 395 11.75 -2.87 -20.26
N GLU A 396 10.66 -2.37 -19.65
CA GLU A 396 9.88 -1.23 -20.16
C GLU A 396 10.72 0.04 -20.24
N LEU A 397 11.51 0.32 -19.18
CA LEU A 397 12.36 1.49 -19.13
C LEU A 397 13.50 1.44 -20.16
N ILE A 398 14.07 0.26 -20.41
CA ILE A 398 15.08 0.08 -21.44
C ILE A 398 14.47 0.27 -22.83
N ASP A 399 13.29 -0.27 -23.10
CA ASP A 399 12.58 -0.07 -24.36
C ASP A 399 12.28 1.43 -24.59
N LEU A 400 11.93 2.19 -23.54
CA LEU A 400 11.81 3.65 -23.61
C LEU A 400 13.14 4.32 -24.03
N PHE A 401 14.27 3.92 -23.44
CA PHE A 401 15.58 4.48 -23.81
C PHE A 401 15.96 4.20 -25.26
N ILE A 402 15.64 2.99 -25.75
CA ILE A 402 15.86 2.60 -27.15
C ILE A 402 14.99 3.45 -28.06
N TRP A 403 13.69 3.55 -27.76
CA TRP A 403 12.72 4.27 -28.58
C TRP A 403 13.02 5.77 -28.64
N ALA A 404 13.36 6.39 -27.51
CA ALA A 404 13.77 7.78 -27.42
C ALA A 404 15.19 8.06 -27.96
N LYS A 405 15.91 7.04 -28.45
CA LYS A 405 17.24 7.14 -29.07
C LYS A 405 18.27 7.85 -28.16
N LEU A 406 18.22 7.57 -26.86
CA LEU A 406 19.09 8.20 -25.85
C LEU A 406 20.51 7.61 -25.84
N MET A 407 20.65 6.39 -26.34
CA MET A 407 21.90 5.64 -26.34
C MET A 407 22.67 5.83 -27.65
N ASP A 408 24.00 5.79 -27.57
CA ASP A 408 24.88 6.15 -28.68
C ASP A 408 24.52 5.46 -30.00
N LYS A 409 24.36 6.29 -31.04
CA LYS A 409 24.24 5.86 -32.43
C LYS A 409 25.60 5.41 -32.94
N GLN A 410 25.94 4.15 -32.76
CA GLN A 410 26.82 3.49 -33.73
C GLN A 410 25.91 2.74 -34.69
N ASN A 411 25.90 3.23 -35.94
CA ASN A 411 25.25 2.59 -37.07
C ASN A 411 25.57 1.09 -37.03
N SER A 412 24.54 0.23 -36.98
CA SER A 412 24.57 -1.24 -36.90
C SER A 412 24.63 -1.92 -35.52
N ARG A 413 23.92 -1.43 -34.48
CA ARG A 413 23.62 -2.25 -33.30
C ARG A 413 22.34 -3.07 -33.45
N SER A 414 22.38 -4.34 -33.05
CA SER A 414 21.18 -5.17 -32.91
C SER A 414 20.30 -4.68 -31.74
N ARG A 415 19.01 -5.02 -31.73
CA ARG A 415 18.12 -4.69 -30.59
C ARG A 415 18.67 -5.25 -29.27
N LEU A 416 19.29 -6.43 -29.32
CA LEU A 416 19.90 -7.07 -28.16
C LEU A 416 21.05 -6.24 -27.58
N GLU A 417 21.94 -5.72 -28.42
CA GLU A 417 23.05 -4.87 -27.95
C GLU A 417 22.57 -3.56 -27.33
N ALA A 418 21.52 -2.95 -27.88
CA ALA A 418 20.91 -1.75 -27.30
C ALA A 418 20.26 -2.06 -25.95
N PHE A 419 19.66 -3.24 -25.82
CA PHE A 419 19.08 -3.73 -24.59
C PHE A 419 20.14 -3.97 -23.50
N ASP A 420 21.25 -4.65 -23.85
CA ASP A 420 22.39 -4.88 -22.95
C ASP A 420 23.05 -3.57 -22.51
N GLN A 421 23.14 -2.59 -23.42
CA GLN A 421 23.60 -1.24 -23.08
C GLN A 421 22.65 -0.55 -22.10
N GLY A 422 21.34 -0.64 -22.32
CA GLY A 422 20.33 -0.12 -21.40
C GLY A 422 20.43 -0.75 -20.01
N HIS A 423 20.63 -2.07 -19.93
CA HIS A 423 20.90 -2.78 -18.68
C HIS A 423 22.14 -2.25 -17.97
N THR A 424 23.23 -2.02 -18.72
CA THR A 424 24.48 -1.47 -18.17
C THR A 424 24.27 -0.07 -17.59
N ILE A 425 23.49 0.77 -18.26
CA ILE A 425 23.14 2.12 -17.78
C ILE A 425 22.32 2.02 -16.49
N LEU A 426 21.27 1.20 -16.45
CA LEU A 426 20.47 1.03 -15.24
C LEU A 426 21.28 0.50 -14.07
N ASN A 427 22.12 -0.52 -14.28
CA ASN A 427 23.03 -1.03 -13.26
C ASN A 427 23.99 0.06 -12.75
N LYS A 428 24.45 0.95 -13.62
CA LYS A 428 25.28 2.10 -13.22
C LYS A 428 24.49 3.10 -12.38
N LEU A 429 23.26 3.45 -12.77
CA LEU A 429 22.39 4.37 -12.03
C LEU A 429 22.02 3.83 -10.63
N ILE A 430 21.76 2.52 -10.53
CA ILE A 430 21.55 1.82 -9.26
C ILE A 430 22.84 1.85 -8.42
N LYS A 431 23.99 1.53 -9.04
CA LYS A 431 25.30 1.53 -8.35
C LYS A 431 25.65 2.88 -7.73
N VAL A 432 25.29 3.99 -8.39
CA VAL A 432 25.51 5.35 -7.86
C VAL A 432 24.36 5.87 -6.99
N CYS A 433 23.37 5.01 -6.70
CA CYS A 433 22.22 5.30 -5.83
C CYS A 433 21.37 6.49 -6.31
N LEU A 434 21.25 6.66 -7.63
CA LEU A 434 20.28 7.56 -8.26
C LEU A 434 18.96 6.84 -8.63
N LEU A 435 19.00 5.50 -8.71
CA LEU A 435 17.84 4.62 -8.79
C LEU A 435 17.92 3.57 -7.68
N GLU A 436 16.75 3.14 -7.21
CA GLU A 436 16.58 2.05 -6.26
C GLU A 436 16.16 0.78 -7.01
N GLU A 437 16.75 -0.36 -6.65
CA GLU A 437 16.31 -1.67 -7.10
C GLU A 437 15.10 -2.13 -6.27
N THR A 438 14.07 -2.64 -6.94
CA THR A 438 12.82 -3.10 -6.31
C THR A 438 12.21 -4.21 -7.15
N THR A 439 11.22 -4.91 -6.61
CA THR A 439 10.37 -5.81 -7.38
C THR A 439 8.91 -5.37 -7.32
N ASP A 440 8.09 -5.72 -8.31
CA ASP A 440 6.64 -5.54 -8.26
C ASP A 440 5.95 -6.65 -7.43
N LEU A 441 4.62 -6.75 -7.51
CA LEU A 441 3.85 -7.78 -6.79
C LEU A 441 4.03 -9.19 -7.38
N GLU A 442 4.48 -9.29 -8.62
CA GLU A 442 4.76 -10.54 -9.34
C GLU A 442 6.23 -10.97 -9.14
N ASN A 443 6.99 -10.21 -8.35
CA ASN A 443 8.44 -10.32 -8.16
C ASN A 443 9.28 -10.02 -9.42
N ASP A 444 8.73 -9.26 -10.37
CA ASP A 444 9.49 -8.81 -11.54
C ASP A 444 10.51 -7.74 -11.16
N ASP A 445 11.69 -7.81 -11.78
CA ASP A 445 12.79 -6.84 -11.61
C ASP A 445 12.36 -5.44 -12.08
N CYS A 446 12.35 -4.52 -11.13
CA CYS A 446 11.91 -3.14 -11.30
C CYS A 446 12.96 -2.17 -10.75
N VAL A 447 12.87 -0.94 -11.22
CA VAL A 447 13.59 0.20 -10.63
C VAL A 447 12.60 1.25 -10.16
N LYS A 448 13.02 2.04 -9.17
CA LYS A 448 12.27 3.17 -8.65
C LYS A 448 13.18 4.38 -8.50
N MET A 449 12.67 5.56 -8.81
CA MET A 449 13.35 6.83 -8.52
C MET A 449 12.81 7.42 -7.22
N HIS A 450 13.70 7.79 -6.31
CA HIS A 450 13.34 8.45 -5.05
C HIS A 450 12.71 9.83 -5.34
N ASP A 451 11.72 10.26 -4.55
CA ASP A 451 10.96 11.51 -4.77
C ASP A 451 11.86 12.75 -4.99
N LEU A 452 12.80 13.04 -4.08
CA LEU A 452 13.75 14.14 -4.19
C LEU A 452 14.70 14.03 -5.40
N VAL A 453 15.06 12.81 -5.80
CA VAL A 453 15.90 12.58 -6.98
C VAL A 453 15.11 12.89 -8.25
N ARG A 454 13.82 12.52 -8.26
CA ARG A 454 12.88 12.87 -9.33
C ARG A 454 12.62 14.38 -9.36
N ASP A 455 12.40 15.02 -8.21
CA ASP A 455 12.18 16.47 -8.11
C ASP A 455 13.39 17.24 -8.65
N MET A 456 14.61 16.80 -8.32
CA MET A 456 15.84 17.33 -8.91
C MET A 456 15.85 17.16 -10.44
N ALA A 457 15.55 15.96 -10.96
CA ALA A 457 15.51 15.70 -12.40
C ALA A 457 14.45 16.57 -13.13
N LEU A 458 13.30 16.81 -12.50
CA LEU A 458 12.26 17.71 -13.01
C LEU A 458 12.68 19.18 -12.96
N ARG A 459 13.42 19.63 -11.92
CA ARG A 459 13.99 20.98 -11.90
C ARG A 459 15.03 21.20 -13.00
N ILE A 460 15.86 20.19 -13.24
CA ILE A 460 16.81 20.17 -14.33
C ILE A 460 16.10 20.33 -15.67
N THR A 461 15.08 19.50 -15.94
CA THR A 461 14.36 19.50 -17.22
C THR A 461 13.42 20.70 -17.36
N ASN A 462 13.08 21.40 -16.27
CA ASN A 462 12.42 22.70 -16.30
C ASN A 462 13.39 23.87 -16.48
N GLY A 463 14.69 23.60 -16.63
CA GLY A 463 15.73 24.59 -16.95
C GLY A 463 16.13 25.51 -15.83
N ASN A 464 15.91 25.09 -14.59
CA ASN A 464 16.29 25.83 -13.40
C ASN A 464 17.72 25.47 -12.94
N SER A 465 18.51 24.76 -13.76
CA SER A 465 19.88 24.36 -13.44
C SER A 465 20.87 24.72 -14.56
N LYS A 466 22.09 25.08 -14.18
CA LYS A 466 23.23 25.32 -15.09
C LYS A 466 24.09 24.05 -15.16
N LEU A 467 23.72 23.11 -16.02
CA LEU A 467 24.42 21.82 -16.13
C LEU A 467 25.58 21.85 -17.13
N LYS A 468 26.54 20.94 -16.92
CA LYS A 468 27.65 20.65 -17.84
C LYS A 468 27.22 19.65 -18.93
N MET A 469 26.12 19.92 -19.66
CA MET A 469 25.77 19.11 -20.84
C MET A 469 26.24 19.82 -22.11
N SER A 470 26.82 19.05 -23.04
CA SER A 470 27.27 19.56 -24.35
C SER A 470 26.09 19.89 -25.28
N ARG A 471 24.93 19.25 -25.06
CA ARG A 471 23.66 19.50 -25.76
C ARG A 471 22.67 20.23 -24.84
N ASP A 472 21.65 20.84 -25.46
CA ASP A 472 20.52 21.43 -24.74
C ASP A 472 19.91 20.40 -23.77
N VAL A 473 19.71 20.79 -22.51
CA VAL A 473 19.01 19.97 -21.51
C VAL A 473 17.58 19.74 -22.00
N PRO A 474 17.10 18.48 -22.06
CA PRO A 474 15.77 18.19 -22.57
C PRO A 474 14.70 18.78 -21.64
N ARG A 475 13.64 19.34 -22.24
CA ARG A 475 12.53 19.97 -21.51
C ARG A 475 11.35 19.03 -21.41
N PHE A 476 10.86 18.78 -20.21
CA PHE A 476 9.78 17.83 -19.97
C PHE A 476 8.53 18.50 -19.40
N LEU A 477 7.38 17.91 -19.72
CA LEU A 477 6.10 18.21 -19.09
C LEU A 477 5.52 16.90 -18.55
N VAL A 478 5.44 16.77 -17.22
CA VAL A 478 4.84 15.61 -16.56
C VAL A 478 3.56 16.06 -15.86
N LYS A 479 2.45 15.36 -16.10
CA LYS A 479 1.15 15.74 -15.54
C LYS A 479 0.27 14.53 -15.25
N SER A 480 -0.32 14.46 -14.05
CA SER A 480 -1.39 13.51 -13.81
C SER A 480 -2.68 13.96 -14.47
N LEU A 481 -3.40 12.99 -15.02
CA LEU A 481 -4.77 13.15 -15.48
C LEU A 481 -5.69 12.79 -14.31
N GLY A 482 -6.58 13.72 -13.94
CA GLY A 482 -7.58 13.49 -12.89
C GLY A 482 -8.70 12.53 -13.32
N TRP A 483 -9.76 12.44 -12.52
CA TRP A 483 -10.95 11.60 -12.77
C TRP A 483 -11.68 11.95 -14.09
N ARG A 484 -12.55 11.04 -14.57
CA ARG A 484 -13.34 11.11 -15.83
C ARG A 484 -13.74 12.54 -16.22
N ASP A 485 -13.62 12.83 -17.52
CA ASP A 485 -13.94 14.12 -18.14
C ASP A 485 -13.13 15.33 -17.64
N SER A 486 -12.04 15.11 -16.90
CA SER A 486 -11.02 16.12 -16.66
C SER A 486 -10.47 16.61 -18.00
N LYS A 487 -11.05 17.69 -18.52
CA LYS A 487 -10.41 18.51 -19.56
C LYS A 487 -9.15 19.06 -18.95
N VAL A 488 -8.03 18.42 -19.23
CA VAL A 488 -6.74 18.94 -18.84
C VAL A 488 -6.51 20.21 -19.65
N THR A 489 -6.87 21.34 -19.05
CA THR A 489 -6.58 22.66 -19.61
C THR A 489 -5.08 22.86 -19.48
N LEU A 490 -4.36 22.59 -20.56
CA LEU A 490 -2.93 22.91 -20.67
C LEU A 490 -2.85 24.33 -21.22
N GLU A 491 -2.35 25.25 -20.41
CA GLU A 491 -2.04 26.60 -20.87
C GLU A 491 -1.06 26.51 -22.06
N GLN A 492 -1.32 27.23 -23.15
CA GLN A 492 -0.45 27.26 -24.34
C GLN A 492 1.02 27.54 -23.99
N LYS A 493 1.28 28.35 -22.94
CA LYS A 493 2.64 28.64 -22.45
C LYS A 493 3.42 27.40 -21.99
N LYS A 494 2.74 26.32 -21.57
CA LYS A 494 3.37 25.07 -21.12
C LYS A 494 3.81 24.18 -22.29
N TRP A 495 3.26 24.40 -23.48
CA TRP A 495 3.69 23.76 -24.72
C TRP A 495 4.61 24.70 -25.49
N ALA A 496 5.83 24.87 -24.97
CA ALA A 496 6.85 25.71 -25.60
C ALA A 496 7.55 24.95 -26.75
N GLU A 497 8.07 25.68 -27.75
CA GLU A 497 8.82 25.13 -28.91
C GLU A 497 10.04 24.27 -28.53
N VAL A 498 10.45 24.32 -27.26
CA VAL A 498 11.62 23.63 -26.71
C VAL A 498 11.30 22.30 -26.01
N LEU A 499 10.04 21.87 -25.94
CA LEU A 499 9.63 20.65 -25.24
C LEU A 499 10.14 19.39 -25.98
N HIS A 500 10.76 18.47 -25.24
CA HIS A 500 11.34 17.22 -25.79
C HIS A 500 10.50 15.98 -25.46
N ALA A 501 9.90 15.95 -24.26
CA ALA A 501 9.03 14.85 -23.86
C ALA A 501 7.84 15.32 -23.03
N VAL A 502 6.72 14.62 -23.17
CA VAL A 502 5.51 14.81 -22.37
C VAL A 502 5.12 13.47 -21.76
N SER A 503 4.76 13.47 -20.48
CA SER A 503 4.20 12.31 -19.80
C SER A 503 2.84 12.66 -19.21
N PHE A 504 1.84 11.90 -19.60
CA PHE A 504 0.52 11.89 -18.99
C PHE A 504 0.34 10.57 -18.26
N HIS A 505 -0.07 10.60 -17.00
CA HIS A 505 -0.38 9.39 -16.26
C HIS A 505 -1.77 9.45 -15.67
N THR A 506 -2.52 8.36 -15.78
CA THR A 506 -3.83 8.19 -15.13
C THR A 506 -3.82 6.94 -14.26
N LEU A 507 -4.52 7.01 -13.13
CA LEU A 507 -4.77 5.87 -12.25
C LEU A 507 -6.21 5.36 -12.36
N TYR A 508 -6.97 5.89 -13.34
CA TYR A 508 -8.39 5.64 -13.49
C TYR A 508 -8.72 4.97 -14.83
N HIS A 509 -9.51 3.89 -14.75
CA HIS A 509 -10.04 3.19 -15.91
C HIS A 509 -10.92 4.13 -16.76
N HIS A 510 -10.77 4.04 -18.09
CA HIS A 510 -11.60 4.74 -19.08
C HIS A 510 -11.43 6.26 -19.14
N THR A 511 -10.27 6.79 -18.76
CA THR A 511 -9.98 8.22 -18.95
C THR A 511 -9.74 8.50 -20.44
N LYS A 512 -10.72 9.11 -21.13
CA LYS A 512 -10.52 9.56 -22.52
C LYS A 512 -9.70 10.84 -22.53
N ILE A 513 -8.46 10.76 -22.99
CA ILE A 513 -7.65 11.94 -23.30
C ILE A 513 -8.20 12.54 -24.60
N LYS A 514 -9.00 13.61 -24.49
CA LYS A 514 -9.36 14.42 -25.66
C LYS A 514 -8.38 15.57 -25.80
N VAL A 515 -7.50 15.48 -26.80
CA VAL A 515 -6.70 16.62 -27.24
C VAL A 515 -7.51 17.38 -28.29
N PRO A 516 -7.90 18.64 -28.06
CA PRO A 516 -8.60 19.45 -29.05
C PRO A 516 -7.80 19.60 -30.35
N PRO A 517 -8.43 19.53 -31.53
CA PRO A 517 -7.74 19.66 -32.83
C PRO A 517 -7.01 21.01 -33.02
N VAL A 518 -7.42 22.04 -32.26
CA VAL A 518 -6.87 23.41 -32.32
C VAL A 518 -5.57 23.54 -31.47
N TRP A 519 -5.15 22.46 -30.80
CA TRP A 519 -4.05 22.46 -29.83
C TRP A 519 -2.81 21.72 -30.30
N LEU A 520 -2.57 21.57 -31.61
CA LEU A 520 -1.24 21.18 -32.12
C LEU A 520 -0.26 22.32 -31.80
N PRO A 521 0.54 22.24 -30.73
CA PRO A 521 1.52 23.26 -30.46
C PRO A 521 2.70 23.04 -31.41
N ASN A 522 3.28 24.11 -31.94
CA ASN A 522 4.49 24.03 -32.75
C ASN A 522 5.66 23.58 -31.86
N CYS A 523 5.80 22.27 -31.62
CA CYS A 523 6.82 21.69 -30.75
C CYS A 523 7.81 20.84 -31.58
N PRO A 524 8.65 21.47 -32.43
CA PRO A 524 9.51 20.75 -33.37
C PRO A 524 10.56 19.84 -32.69
N LYS A 525 10.81 20.03 -31.39
CA LYS A 525 11.73 19.21 -30.59
C LYS A 525 11.05 18.04 -29.87
N LEU A 526 9.72 17.92 -29.92
CA LEU A 526 8.99 16.90 -29.18
C LEU A 526 9.24 15.53 -29.83
N SER A 527 9.97 14.66 -29.13
CA SER A 527 10.30 13.31 -29.61
C SER A 527 9.60 12.22 -28.83
N THR A 528 8.96 12.53 -27.69
CA THR A 528 8.38 11.52 -26.81
C THR A 528 7.07 11.98 -26.19
N VAL A 529 6.03 11.16 -26.36
CA VAL A 529 4.75 11.31 -25.66
C VAL A 529 4.44 9.99 -24.98
N MET A 530 4.49 10.01 -23.65
CA MET A 530 4.23 8.86 -22.81
C MET A 530 2.84 9.00 -22.21
N VAL A 531 2.01 7.97 -22.37
CA VAL A 531 0.70 7.87 -21.73
C VAL A 531 0.70 6.61 -20.88
N LEU A 532 0.84 6.79 -19.57
CA LEU A 532 0.79 5.70 -18.61
C LEU A 532 -0.64 5.51 -18.14
N ASP A 533 -1.29 4.46 -18.65
CA ASP A 533 -2.60 3.99 -18.22
C ASP A 533 -2.48 2.48 -17.99
N GLN A 534 -2.93 1.98 -16.85
CA GLN A 534 -2.93 0.54 -16.59
C GLN A 534 -3.88 -0.22 -17.54
N TYR A 535 -4.82 0.45 -18.23
CA TYR A 535 -5.77 -0.16 -19.17
C TYR A 535 -6.22 0.79 -20.32
N ALA A 536 -5.29 1.47 -21.02
CA ALA A 536 -5.68 2.35 -22.12
C ALA A 536 -6.22 1.60 -23.35
N ALA A 537 -7.48 1.86 -23.68
CA ALA A 537 -7.96 1.78 -25.05
C ALA A 537 -7.44 3.01 -25.83
N MET A 538 -6.45 2.77 -26.69
CA MET A 538 -6.05 3.54 -27.87
C MET A 538 -6.27 5.07 -27.83
N VAL A 539 -5.17 5.81 -27.65
CA VAL A 539 -5.09 7.25 -28.00
C VAL A 539 -5.00 7.35 -29.53
N THR A 540 -6.14 7.35 -30.24
CA THR A 540 -6.14 7.38 -31.71
C THR A 540 -6.06 8.77 -32.34
N ASP A 541 -6.16 9.85 -31.58
CA ASP A 541 -6.26 11.19 -32.19
C ASP A 541 -4.96 12.03 -32.14
N PHE A 542 -3.95 11.61 -31.37
CA PHE A 542 -2.68 12.35 -31.27
C PHE A 542 -1.66 11.97 -32.36
N LEU A 543 -1.59 10.69 -32.71
CA LEU A 543 -0.57 10.15 -33.63
C LEU A 543 -0.91 10.30 -35.12
N ALA A 544 -2.14 10.71 -35.45
CA ALA A 544 -2.54 10.91 -36.85
C ALA A 544 -2.00 12.23 -37.46
N ALA A 545 -1.41 13.12 -36.65
CA ALA A 545 -1.00 14.45 -37.10
C ALA A 545 0.52 14.64 -37.31
N GLU A 546 1.40 13.77 -36.79
CA GLU A 546 2.87 13.92 -36.93
C GLU A 546 3.61 12.58 -37.12
N VAL A 547 3.20 11.78 -38.12
CA VAL A 547 4.09 10.78 -38.72
C VAL A 547 4.25 11.12 -40.20
N ASN A 548 5.28 11.92 -40.49
CA ASN A 548 6.02 11.92 -41.75
C ASN A 548 7.51 12.07 -41.44
#